data_AF-A0A3D0YX64-F1
#
_entry.id   AF-A0A3D0YX64-F1
#
_cell.length_a   1.000
_cell.length_b   1.000
_cell.length_c   1.000
_cell.angle_alpha   90.00
_cell.angle_beta   90.00
_cell.angle_gamma   90.00
#
_symmetry.space_group_name_H-M   'P 1'
#
loop_
_entity.id
_entity.type
_entity.pdbx_description
1 polymer ?
#
loop_
_entity_poly.entity_id
_entity_poly.type
_entity_poly.pdbx_seq_one_letter_code
_entity_poly.pdbx_strand_id
1 'polypeptide(L)'
;MIPGVVWSTFLMVFLAELGDKTQLATMLLAAKSRSPGSVLVGASLALLLTTALGVVMGAAMSRLVPATYLRWSAGLGFIAVGILLLLRR
;
A
#
# COMPACT_ATOMS: atom_id res chain seq x y z
N MET A 1 17.61 13.86 4.69
CA MET A 1 16.21 13.63 4.31
C MET A 1 15.49 14.97 4.45
N ILE A 2 15.00 15.57 3.36
CA ILE A 2 14.42 16.92 3.42
C ILE A 2 13.08 16.82 4.17
N PRO A 3 12.85 17.54 5.29
CA PRO A 3 11.62 17.42 6.09
C PRO A 3 10.33 17.59 5.29
N GLY A 4 10.36 18.44 4.24
CA GLY A 4 9.22 18.66 3.35
C GLY A 4 8.80 17.44 2.52
N VAL A 5 9.72 16.52 2.21
CA VAL A 5 9.41 15.31 1.42
C VAL A 5 8.65 14.28 2.25
N VAL A 6 8.95 14.19 3.55
CA VAL A 6 8.26 13.27 4.47
C VAL A 6 6.80 13.67 4.59
N TRP A 7 6.53 14.96 4.80
CA TRP A 7 5.17 15.46 4.96
C TRP A 7 4.33 15.34 3.68
N SER A 8 4.92 15.67 2.52
CA SER A 8 4.22 15.57 1.24
C SER A 8 3.92 14.12 0.86
N THR A 9 4.87 13.21 1.09
CA THR A 9 4.68 11.77 0.83
C THR A 9 3.66 11.18 1.79
N PHE A 10 3.73 11.54 3.08
CA PHE A 10 2.74 11.11 4.08
C PHE A 10 1.33 11.56 3.69
N LEU A 11 1.13 12.84 3.38
CA LEU A 11 -0.18 13.35 2.98
C LEU A 11 -0.68 12.69 1.70
N MET A 12 0.17 12.55 0.69
CA MET A 12 -0.20 11.90 -0.57
C MET A 12 -0.65 10.44 -0.35
N VAL A 13 0.12 9.66 0.40
CA VAL A 13 -0.23 8.26 0.69
C VAL A 13 -1.46 8.17 1.59
N PHE A 14 -1.55 9.03 2.62
CA PHE A 14 -2.70 9.07 3.53
C PHE A 14 -4.00 9.35 2.77
N LEU A 15 -4.01 10.37 1.91
CA LEU A 15 -5.15 10.71 1.07
C LEU A 15 -5.49 9.60 0.06
N ALA A 16 -4.48 8.94 -0.51
CA ALA A 16 -4.68 7.85 -1.47
C ALA A 16 -5.28 6.58 -0.81
N GLU A 17 -4.93 6.32 0.44
CA GLU A 17 -5.36 5.13 1.19
C GLU A 17 -6.67 5.35 1.98
N LEU A 18 -7.14 6.59 2.12
CA LEU A 18 -8.37 6.91 2.84
C LEU A 18 -9.61 6.23 2.22
N GLY A 19 -10.28 5.41 3.00
CA GLY A 19 -11.51 4.72 2.60
C GLY A 19 -11.28 3.46 1.76
N ASP A 20 -10.05 2.95 1.70
CA ASP A 20 -9.79 1.69 1.02
C ASP A 20 -10.49 0.48 1.71
N LYS A 21 -10.69 -0.59 0.94
CA LYS A 21 -11.26 -1.86 1.38
C LYS A 21 -10.55 -2.42 2.60
N THR A 22 -9.23 -2.25 2.70
CA THR A 22 -8.46 -2.69 3.85
C THR A 22 -8.86 -1.94 5.13
N GLN A 23 -9.14 -0.64 5.06
CA GLN A 23 -9.63 0.16 6.19
C GLN A 23 -11.03 -0.26 6.62
N LEU A 24 -11.94 -0.52 5.68
CA LEU A 24 -13.26 -1.03 6.02
C LEU A 24 -13.19 -2.42 6.66
N ALA A 25 -12.32 -3.30 6.16
CA ALA A 25 -12.11 -4.63 6.74
C ALA A 25 -11.55 -4.56 8.17
N THR A 26 -10.58 -3.67 8.44
CA THR A 26 -10.03 -3.49 9.79
C THR A 26 -11.04 -2.86 10.74
N MET A 27 -11.87 -1.91 10.29
CA MET A 27 -12.98 -1.36 11.07
C MET A 27 -14.02 -2.42 11.42
N LEU A 28 -14.41 -3.27 10.46
CA LEU A 28 -15.33 -4.38 10.71
C LEU A 28 -14.76 -5.42 11.68
N LEU A 29 -13.47 -5.72 11.56
CA LEU A 29 -12.78 -6.62 12.47
C LEU A 29 -12.70 -6.03 13.88
N ALA A 30 -12.44 -4.72 14.00
CA ALA A 30 -12.45 -4.01 15.27
C ALA A 30 -13.85 -4.00 15.91
N ALA A 31 -14.90 -3.82 15.11
CA ALA A 31 -16.29 -3.84 15.57
C ALA A 31 -16.74 -5.24 16.06
N LYS A 32 -16.19 -6.32 15.50
CA LYS A 32 -16.48 -7.70 15.92
C LYS A 32 -15.56 -8.21 17.04
N SER A 33 -14.43 -7.56 17.29
CA SER A 33 -13.45 -7.99 18.28
C SER A 33 -13.83 -7.51 19.68
N ARG A 34 -13.60 -8.35 20.69
CA ARG A 34 -13.70 -7.95 22.12
C ARG A 34 -12.62 -6.95 22.53
N SER A 35 -11.55 -6.81 21.74
CA SER A 35 -10.39 -5.96 22.03
C SER A 35 -9.98 -5.13 20.80
N PRO A 36 -10.68 -4.01 20.52
CA PRO A 36 -10.40 -3.17 19.35
C PRO A 36 -8.96 -2.62 19.33
N GLY A 37 -8.35 -2.40 20.50
CA GLY A 37 -6.94 -2.00 20.60
C GLY A 37 -5.97 -3.04 20.03
N SER A 38 -6.26 -4.35 20.16
CA SER A 38 -5.42 -5.40 19.56
C SER A 38 -5.52 -5.41 18.04
N VAL A 39 -6.71 -5.13 17.51
CA VAL A 39 -6.95 -5.03 16.06
C VAL A 39 -6.21 -3.82 15.49
N LEU A 40 -6.24 -2.69 16.19
CA LEU A 40 -5.47 -1.50 15.80
C LEU A 40 -3.98 -1.82 15.72
N VAL A 41 -3.39 -2.39 16.78
CA VAL A 41 -1.96 -2.73 16.80
C VAL A 41 -1.61 -3.74 15.71
N GLY A 42 -2.41 -4.80 15.55
CA GLY A 42 -2.19 -5.81 14.52
C GLY A 42 -2.27 -5.24 13.11
N ALA A 43 -3.29 -4.44 12.81
CA ALA A 43 -3.46 -3.79 11.52
C ALA A 43 -2.34 -2.78 11.22
N SER A 44 -1.95 -1.97 12.21
CA SER A 44 -0.83 -1.03 12.07
C SER A 44 0.49 -1.74 11.83
N LEU A 45 0.78 -2.83 12.55
CA LEU A 45 1.98 -3.64 12.33
C LEU A 45 1.96 -4.29 10.95
N ALA A 46 0.83 -4.83 10.52
CA ALA A 46 0.68 -5.41 9.19
C ALA A 46 0.98 -4.37 8.11
N LEU A 47 0.41 -3.17 8.21
CA LEU A 47 0.65 -2.07 7.27
C LEU A 47 2.12 -1.63 7.25
N LEU A 48 2.74 -1.48 8.41
CA LEU A 48 4.16 -1.12 8.53
C LEU A 48 5.04 -2.17 7.87
N LEU A 49 4.79 -3.46 8.14
CA LEU A 49 5.58 -4.56 7.60
C LEU A 49 5.42 -4.68 6.08
N THR A 50 4.20 -4.63 5.55
CA THR A 50 3.98 -4.72 4.11
C THR A 50 4.58 -3.53 3.37
N THR A 51 4.45 -2.32 3.93
CA THR A 51 5.07 -1.12 3.36
C THR A 51 6.59 -1.20 3.40
N ALA A 52 7.17 -1.60 4.54
CA ALA A 52 8.61 -1.73 4.69
C ALA A 52 9.18 -2.77 3.71
N LEU A 53 8.53 -3.92 3.57
CA LEU A 53 8.91 -4.94 2.58
C LEU A 53 8.81 -4.39 1.16
N GLY A 54 7.74 -3.69 0.81
CA GLY A 54 7.57 -3.06 -0.49
C GLY A 54 8.69 -2.06 -0.82
N VAL A 55 9.07 -1.22 0.15
CA VAL A 55 10.16 -0.24 -0.01
C VAL A 55 11.52 -0.94 -0.15
N VAL A 56 11.81 -1.95 0.68
CA VAL A 56 13.08 -2.70 0.62
C VAL A 56 13.21 -3.41 -0.72
N MET A 57 12.17 -4.12 -1.16
CA MET A 57 12.18 -4.83 -2.44
C MET A 57 12.23 -3.86 -3.62
N GLY A 58 11.47 -2.76 -3.59
CA GLY A 58 11.50 -1.74 -4.61
C GLY A 58 12.86 -1.05 -4.74
N ALA A 59 13.50 -0.76 -3.61
CA ALA A 59 14.85 -0.19 -3.57
C ALA A 59 15.94 -1.18 -4.04
N ALA A 60 15.77 -2.47 -3.76
CA ALA A 60 16.66 -3.51 -4.30
C ALA A 60 16.49 -3.64 -5.82
N MET A 61 15.25 -3.68 -6.31
CA MET A 61 14.95 -3.78 -7.74
C MET A 61 15.44 -2.57 -8.54
N SER A 62 15.32 -1.36 -7.99
CA SER A 62 15.77 -0.14 -8.68
C SER A 62 17.29 -0.05 -8.89
N ARG A 63 18.07 -0.84 -8.16
CA ARG A 63 19.53 -0.98 -8.36
C ARG A 63 19.88 -1.98 -9.46
N LEU A 64 19.02 -2.96 -9.70
CA LEU A 64 19.25 -4.06 -10.64
C LEU A 64 18.61 -3.80 -12.01
N VAL A 65 17.51 -3.04 -12.04
CA VAL A 65 16.68 -2.84 -13.23
C VAL A 65 16.58 -1.34 -13.54
N PRO A 66 16.81 -0.92 -14.80
CA PRO A 66 16.65 0.48 -15.18
C PRO A 66 15.22 0.98 -14.91
N ALA A 67 15.11 2.20 -14.37
CA ALA A 67 13.83 2.79 -13.96
C ALA A 67 12.78 2.83 -15.08
N THR A 68 13.19 2.91 -16.33
CA THR A 68 12.29 2.86 -17.50
C THR A 68 11.50 1.56 -17.55
N TYR A 69 12.17 0.41 -17.40
CA TYR A 69 11.49 -0.89 -17.40
C TYR A 69 10.56 -1.05 -16.20
N LEU A 70 10.98 -0.56 -15.03
CA LEU A 70 10.18 -0.60 -13.80
C LEU A 70 8.86 0.18 -13.94
N ARG A 71 8.91 1.36 -14.60
CA ARG A 71 7.73 2.19 -14.86
C ARG A 71 6.77 1.52 -15.85
N TRP A 72 7.30 0.98 -16.95
CA TRP A 72 6.48 0.27 -17.94
C TRP A 72 5.85 -1.00 -17.36
N SER A 73 6.59 -1.78 -16.58
CA SER A 73 6.07 -2.99 -15.94
C SER A 73 4.98 -2.66 -14.92
N ALA A 74 5.14 -1.60 -14.13
CA ALA A 74 4.13 -1.16 -13.18
C ALA A 74 2.84 -0.71 -13.90
N GLY A 75 2.97 0.11 -14.96
CA GLY A 75 1.83 0.56 -15.75
C GLY A 75 1.09 -0.57 -16.46
N LEU A 76 1.83 -1.48 -17.11
CA LEU A 76 1.25 -2.66 -17.75
C LEU A 76 0.57 -3.59 -16.74
N GLY A 77 1.19 -3.80 -15.57
CA GLY A 77 0.60 -4.57 -14.48
C GLY A 77 -0.72 -3.95 -14.00
N PHE A 78 -0.76 -2.63 -13.84
CA PHE A 78 -1.97 -1.93 -13.42
C PHE A 78 -3.10 -2.04 -14.46
N ILE A 79 -2.78 -1.88 -15.75
CA ILE A 79 -3.73 -2.06 -16.85
C ILE A 79 -4.23 -3.52 -16.88
N ALA A 80 -3.33 -4.49 -16.76
CA ALA A 80 -3.69 -5.91 -16.77
C ALA A 80 -4.63 -6.26 -15.62
N VAL A 81 -4.34 -5.78 -14.40
CA VAL A 81 -5.24 -5.95 -13.24
C VAL A 81 -6.58 -5.25 -13.47
N GLY A 82 -6.58 -4.04 -14.04
CA GLY A 82 -7.79 -3.30 -14.39
C GLY A 82 -8.67 -4.06 -15.40
N ILE A 83 -8.07 -4.56 -16.48
CA ILE A 83 -8.76 -5.40 -17.48
C ILE A 83 -9.29 -6.67 -16.83
N LEU A 84 -8.47 -7.36 -16.04
CA LEU A 84 -8.89 -8.56 -15.32
C LEU A 84 -10.08 -8.27 -14.42
N LEU A 85 -10.08 -7.15 -13.69
CA LEU A 85 -11.18 -6.75 -12.82
C LEU A 85 -12.46 -6.44 -13.61
N LEU A 86 -12.34 -5.82 -14.79
CA LEU A 86 -13.46 -5.55 -15.69
C LEU A 86 -14.04 -6.85 -16.29
N LEU A 87 -13.18 -7.81 -16.65
CA LEU A 87 -13.58 -9.11 -17.17
C LEU A 87 -14.12 -10.05 -16.08
N ARG A 88 -13.65 -9.90 -14.84
CA ARG A 88 -14.14 -10.62 -13.64
C ARG A 88 -15.39 -9.99 -13.01
N ARG A 89 -16.05 -9.06 -13.70
CA ARG A 89 -17.45 -8.68 -13.41
C ARG A 89 -18.30 -9.93 -13.19
#